data_AF-A0AAV9XYF6-F1
#
_entry.id   AF-A0AAV9XYF6-F1
#
_cell.length_a   1.000
_cell.length_b   1.000
_cell.length_c   1.000
_cell.angle_alpha   90.00
_cell.angle_beta   90.00
_cell.angle_gamma   90.00
#
_symmetry.space_group_name_H-M   'P 1'
#
loop_
_entity.id
_entity.type
_entity.pdbx_description
1 polymer ?
#
loop_
_entity_poly.entity_id
_entity_poly.type
_entity_poly.pdbx_seq_one_letter_code
_entity_poly.pdbx_strand_id
1 'polypeptide(L)'
;MARSKTSSKRVSKYPSKSPILHQSPNSRITGSSPHQRKYRRRPGTVALREIRKYQASTDLLIAKLPFARVVREVTLKFVPHGEMWRWNAEALHAIQCAAEAFLQGLFEDAYLCTLHSKRVTLLPRDIRLARQLRGRYGDFI
;
A
#
# COMPACT_ATOMS: atom_id res chain seq x y z
N MET A 1 -23.04 36.77 50.09
CA MET A 1 -21.90 37.70 50.32
C MET A 1 -21.37 37.47 51.75
N ALA A 2 -20.06 37.19 51.91
CA ALA A 2 -19.23 37.31 53.13
C ALA A 2 -19.65 36.49 54.40
N ARG A 3 -18.81 36.00 55.34
CA ARG A 3 -17.39 36.21 55.70
C ARG A 3 -16.96 35.12 56.75
N SER A 4 -15.79 34.50 56.53
CA SER A 4 -14.70 34.11 57.47
C SER A 4 -14.84 33.67 58.95
N LYS A 5 -14.03 32.62 59.27
CA LYS A 5 -13.20 32.33 60.49
C LYS A 5 -13.96 31.87 61.76
N THR A 6 -13.54 30.83 62.50
CA THR A 6 -12.27 30.70 63.25
C THR A 6 -11.96 29.24 63.67
N SER A 7 -10.72 29.04 64.11
CA SER A 7 -10.02 27.82 64.55
C SER A 7 -10.37 27.35 65.98
N SER A 8 -10.20 26.05 66.30
CA SER A 8 -9.83 25.62 67.66
C SER A 8 -9.00 24.32 67.73
N LYS A 9 -8.18 24.28 68.79
CA LYS A 9 -7.00 23.46 69.21
C LYS A 9 -7.23 21.94 69.35
N ARG A 10 -6.31 21.07 68.89
CA ARG A 10 -5.12 20.42 69.55
C ARG A 10 -5.42 19.49 70.74
N VAL A 11 -4.80 18.28 70.73
CA VAL A 11 -3.95 17.61 71.78
C VAL A 11 -3.74 16.14 71.32
N SER A 12 -2.56 15.75 70.81
CA SER A 12 -1.37 15.18 71.49
C SER A 12 -1.59 13.81 72.17
N LYS A 13 -0.75 12.81 71.84
CA LYS A 13 -0.13 11.87 72.81
C LYS A 13 0.91 10.92 72.16
N TYR A 14 2.18 11.27 72.35
CA TYR A 14 3.42 10.45 72.37
C TYR A 14 4.08 9.93 71.07
N PRO A 15 5.43 9.77 71.10
CA PRO A 15 6.30 9.59 69.93
C PRO A 15 6.84 8.15 69.79
N SER A 16 7.06 7.65 68.57
CA SER A 16 8.09 6.62 68.36
C SER A 16 8.42 6.29 66.90
N LYS A 17 9.73 6.27 66.64
CA LYS A 17 10.49 5.47 65.66
C LYS A 17 10.36 5.82 64.18
N SER A 18 11.38 6.53 63.69
CA SER A 18 11.78 6.54 62.29
C SER A 18 12.30 5.16 61.85
N PRO A 19 11.87 4.63 60.69
CA PRO A 19 12.61 3.61 59.98
C PRO A 19 13.58 4.26 58.97
N ILE A 20 14.74 3.62 58.88
CA ILE A 20 15.95 4.00 58.17
C ILE A 20 15.71 4.15 56.65
N LEU A 21 16.19 5.26 56.09
CA LEU A 21 16.30 5.47 54.66
C LEU A 21 17.41 4.56 54.11
N HIS A 22 17.03 3.50 53.39
CA HIS A 22 17.96 2.83 52.49
C HIS A 22 18.16 3.71 51.26
N GLN A 23 19.23 4.50 51.28
CA GLN A 23 19.74 5.19 50.11
C GLN A 23 20.34 4.13 49.17
N SER A 24 19.67 3.86 48.05
CA SER A 24 20.22 3.00 47.00
C SER A 24 21.11 3.85 46.08
N PRO A 25 22.41 3.52 45.93
CA PRO A 25 23.29 4.21 45.02
C PRO A 25 23.30 3.47 43.68
N ASN A 26 22.63 4.00 42.66
CA ASN A 26 23.29 4.16 41.36
C ASN A 26 22.48 5.04 40.41
N SER A 27 23.12 6.13 40.02
CA SER A 27 22.74 6.89 38.84
C SER A 27 23.24 6.17 37.59
N ARG A 28 22.53 6.38 36.46
CA ARG A 28 22.85 6.04 35.06
C ARG A 28 22.31 4.70 34.54
N ILE A 29 21.06 4.74 34.06
CA ILE A 29 20.82 4.36 32.66
C ILE A 29 20.02 5.49 32.00
N THR A 30 20.63 5.99 30.95
CA THR A 30 20.21 7.02 30.00
C THR A 30 18.79 6.82 29.49
N GLY A 31 18.10 7.93 29.21
CA GLY A 31 16.76 7.94 28.65
C GLY A 31 16.62 7.02 27.44
N SER A 32 15.87 5.93 27.62
CA SER A 32 15.29 5.19 26.52
C SER A 32 13.88 5.74 26.34
N SER A 33 13.73 6.69 25.43
CA SER A 33 12.42 7.04 24.89
C SER A 33 11.72 5.73 24.51
N PRO A 34 10.50 5.44 25.00
CA PRO A 34 9.82 4.21 24.63
C PRO A 34 9.74 4.21 23.10
N HIS A 35 10.41 3.25 22.46
CA HIS A 35 10.37 3.08 21.02
C HIS A 35 8.90 2.91 20.66
N GLN A 36 8.26 3.99 20.23
CA GLN A 36 6.88 3.96 19.78
C GLN A 36 6.86 3.02 18.58
N ARG A 37 6.22 1.85 18.78
CA ARG A 37 6.06 0.86 17.72
C ARG A 37 5.49 1.59 16.51
N LYS A 38 6.22 1.57 15.39
CA LYS A 38 5.76 2.16 14.13
C LYS A 38 4.36 1.60 13.84
N TYR A 39 3.39 2.49 13.72
CA TYR A 39 2.01 2.10 13.48
C TYR A 39 1.91 1.27 12.19
N ARG A 40 1.41 0.04 12.31
CA ARG A 40 1.18 -0.85 11.16
C ARG A 40 -0.29 -0.80 10.77
N ARG A 41 -0.56 -0.40 9.52
CA ARG A 41 -1.90 -0.45 8.93
C ARG A 41 -2.39 -1.91 8.90
N ARG A 42 -3.71 -2.11 9.05
CA ARG A 42 -4.30 -3.45 8.91
C ARG A 42 -4.11 -3.96 7.47
N PRO A 43 -3.89 -5.26 7.25
CA PRO A 43 -3.88 -5.85 5.91
C PRO A 43 -5.13 -5.40 5.12
N GLY A 44 -4.95 -5.10 3.83
CA GLY A 44 -6.01 -4.57 2.96
C GLY A 44 -6.27 -3.06 3.07
N THR A 45 -5.88 -2.39 4.16
CA THR A 45 -6.12 -0.93 4.31
C THR A 45 -5.37 -0.11 3.25
N VAL A 46 -4.13 -0.50 2.95
CA VAL A 46 -3.31 0.18 1.93
C VAL A 46 -3.81 -0.16 0.53
N ALA A 47 -4.11 -1.44 0.27
CA ALA A 47 -4.66 -1.89 -1.01
C ALA A 47 -5.96 -1.16 -1.39
N LEU A 48 -6.91 -1.03 -0.46
CA LEU A 48 -8.16 -0.28 -0.73
C LEU A 48 -7.93 1.20 -1.02
N ARG A 49 -6.90 1.81 -0.43
CA ARG A 49 -6.52 3.19 -0.73
C ARG A 49 -5.92 3.29 -2.13
N GLU A 50 -5.04 2.36 -2.49
CA GLU A 50 -4.39 2.30 -3.80
C GLU A 50 -5.41 2.08 -4.91
N ILE A 51 -6.36 1.16 -4.73
CA ILE A 51 -7.46 0.93 -5.68
C ILE A 51 -8.21 2.23 -5.95
N ARG A 52 -8.65 2.94 -4.91
CA ARG A 52 -9.37 4.22 -5.08
C ARG A 52 -8.51 5.29 -5.73
N LYS A 53 -7.22 5.36 -5.39
CA LYS A 53 -6.28 6.31 -5.99
C LYS A 53 -6.14 6.06 -7.48
N TYR A 54 -5.89 4.81 -7.88
CA TYR A 54 -5.65 4.45 -9.28
C TYR A 54 -6.91 4.48 -10.13
N GLN A 55 -8.08 4.19 -9.57
CA GLN A 55 -9.36 4.35 -10.26
C GLN A 55 -9.76 5.83 -10.47
N ALA A 56 -9.26 6.74 -9.64
CA ALA A 56 -9.52 8.17 -9.78
C ALA A 56 -8.56 8.87 -10.75
N SER A 57 -7.39 8.29 -11.01
CA SER A 57 -6.36 8.81 -11.92
C SER A 57 -6.41 8.11 -13.28
N THR A 58 -5.88 8.75 -14.31
CA THR A 58 -5.70 8.17 -15.65
C THR A 58 -4.22 8.08 -16.07
N ASP A 59 -3.32 8.14 -15.08
CA ASP A 59 -1.87 8.07 -15.32
C ASP A 59 -1.46 6.66 -15.76
N LEU A 60 -0.50 6.59 -16.69
CA LEU A 60 0.12 5.32 -17.08
C LEU A 60 0.95 4.76 -15.93
N LEU A 61 0.75 3.47 -15.63
CA LEU A 61 1.35 2.78 -14.49
C LEU A 61 2.64 2.05 -14.85
N ILE A 62 2.82 1.67 -16.12
CA ILE A 62 4.02 0.99 -16.58
C ILE A 62 5.12 2.03 -16.88
N ALA A 63 6.35 1.76 -16.45
CA ALA A 63 7.48 2.62 -16.76
C ALA A 63 7.75 2.66 -18.27
N LYS A 64 7.83 3.89 -18.83
CA LYS A 64 7.93 4.13 -20.29
C LYS A 64 9.16 3.47 -20.93
N LEU A 65 10.33 3.58 -20.32
CA LEU A 65 11.58 3.06 -20.91
C LEU A 65 11.62 1.53 -21.00
N PRO A 66 11.31 0.76 -19.93
CA PRO A 66 11.17 -0.69 -20.04
C PRO A 66 10.13 -1.12 -21.08
N PHE A 67 8.96 -0.46 -21.11
CA PHE A 67 7.92 -0.76 -22.10
C PHE A 67 8.42 -0.54 -23.53
N ALA A 68 9.08 0.59 -23.80
CA ALA A 68 9.64 0.88 -25.12
C ALA A 68 10.71 -0.13 -25.56
N ARG A 69 11.50 -0.68 -24.62
CA ARG A 69 12.48 -1.75 -24.91
C ARG A 69 11.77 -3.03 -25.36
N VAL A 70 10.70 -3.42 -24.65
CA VAL A 70 9.89 -4.60 -25.01
C VAL A 70 9.24 -4.42 -26.38
N VAL A 71 8.67 -3.25 -26.66
CA VAL A 71 8.09 -2.96 -27.98
C VAL A 71 9.14 -3.12 -29.08
N ARG A 72 10.34 -2.56 -28.89
CA ARG A 72 11.44 -2.70 -29.87
C ARG A 72 11.86 -4.15 -30.04
N GLU A 73 12.02 -4.91 -28.96
CA GLU A 73 12.35 -6.34 -29.00
C GLU A 73 11.32 -7.15 -29.80
N VAL A 74 10.02 -6.92 -29.56
CA VAL A 74 8.95 -7.59 -30.31
C VAL A 74 9.02 -7.20 -31.79
N THR A 75 9.26 -5.94 -32.09
CA THR A 75 9.28 -5.46 -33.49
C THR A 75 10.41 -6.05 -34.30
N LEU A 76 11.58 -6.28 -33.69
CA LEU A 76 12.72 -6.92 -34.36
C LEU A 76 12.41 -8.32 -34.90
N LYS A 77 11.38 -9.01 -34.38
CA LYS A 77 10.93 -10.31 -34.91
C LYS A 77 10.22 -10.21 -36.25
N PHE A 78 9.77 -9.01 -36.62
CA PHE A 78 8.99 -8.74 -37.83
C PHE A 78 9.73 -7.90 -38.86
N VAL A 79 10.80 -7.21 -38.47
CA VAL A 79 11.60 -6.40 -39.39
C VAL A 79 12.42 -7.32 -40.31
N PRO A 80 12.44 -7.09 -41.63
CA PRO A 80 13.32 -7.80 -42.56
C PRO A 80 14.80 -7.67 -42.16
N HIS A 81 15.59 -8.70 -42.46
CA HIS A 81 17.01 -8.74 -42.12
C HIS A 81 17.75 -7.51 -42.69
N GLY A 82 18.38 -6.73 -41.81
CA GLY A 82 19.18 -5.56 -42.18
C GLY A 82 18.44 -4.22 -42.16
N GLU A 83 17.12 -4.20 -41.94
CA GLU A 83 16.38 -2.96 -41.74
C GLU A 83 16.21 -2.61 -40.26
N MET A 84 16.05 -1.31 -39.96
CA MET A 84 15.82 -0.83 -38.60
C MET A 84 14.68 0.18 -38.58
N TRP A 85 13.51 -0.23 -38.07
CA TRP A 85 12.36 0.65 -37.97
C TRP A 85 12.54 1.66 -36.83
N ARG A 86 12.20 2.92 -37.12
CA ARG A 86 12.22 4.00 -36.14
C ARG A 86 10.83 4.18 -35.54
N TRP A 87 10.78 4.33 -34.23
CA TRP A 87 9.54 4.54 -33.49
C TRP A 87 9.32 6.01 -33.19
N ASN A 88 8.13 6.53 -33.52
CA ASN A 88 7.66 7.82 -33.04
C ASN A 88 7.31 7.73 -31.54
N ALA A 89 7.53 8.82 -30.80
CA ALA A 89 7.22 8.89 -29.38
C ALA A 89 5.71 8.74 -29.13
N GLU A 90 4.86 9.35 -29.96
CA GLU A 90 3.40 9.23 -29.85
C GLU A 90 2.91 7.81 -30.14
N ALA A 91 3.54 7.12 -31.09
CA ALA A 91 3.19 5.72 -31.39
C ALA A 91 3.49 4.80 -30.20
N LEU A 92 4.64 4.98 -29.54
CA LEU A 92 4.98 4.23 -28.32
C LEU A 92 3.99 4.54 -27.19
N HIS A 93 3.58 5.80 -27.06
CA HIS A 93 2.57 6.21 -26.07
C HIS A 93 1.21 5.55 -26.35
N ALA A 94 0.73 5.58 -27.59
CA ALA A 94 -0.53 4.98 -27.98
C ALA A 94 -0.55 3.46 -27.73
N ILE A 95 0.53 2.75 -28.07
CA ILE A 95 0.68 1.31 -27.79
C ILE A 95 0.66 1.05 -26.29
N GLN A 96 1.31 1.90 -25.49
CA GLN A 96 1.29 1.76 -24.04
C GLN A 96 -0.11 1.97 -23.46
N CYS A 97 -0.81 3.03 -23.87
CA CYS A 97 -2.18 3.29 -23.45
C CYS A 97 -3.11 2.11 -23.77
N ALA A 98 -3.04 1.58 -25.00
CA ALA A 98 -3.85 0.44 -25.42
C ALA A 98 -3.53 -0.83 -24.61
N ALA A 99 -2.24 -1.10 -24.37
CA ALA A 99 -1.81 -2.27 -23.61
C ALA A 99 -2.26 -2.20 -22.14
N GLU A 100 -2.14 -1.05 -21.48
CA GLU A 100 -2.58 -0.88 -20.10
C GLU A 100 -4.11 -0.97 -19.96
N ALA A 101 -4.86 -0.36 -20.90
CA ALA A 101 -6.32 -0.47 -20.93
C ALA A 101 -6.78 -1.92 -21.11
N PHE A 102 -6.13 -2.67 -22.02
CA PHE A 102 -6.40 -4.09 -22.22
C PHE A 102 -6.13 -4.91 -20.95
N LEU A 103 -5.00 -4.68 -20.28
CA LEU A 103 -4.65 -5.38 -19.05
C LEU A 103 -5.63 -5.07 -17.92
N GLN A 104 -6.05 -3.82 -17.77
CA GLN A 104 -7.05 -3.42 -16.78
C GLN A 104 -8.36 -4.20 -16.99
N GLY A 105 -8.91 -4.18 -18.20
CA GLY A 105 -10.14 -4.92 -18.50
C GLY A 105 -9.97 -6.43 -18.24
N LEU A 106 -8.84 -7.02 -18.62
CA LEU A 106 -8.57 -8.43 -18.35
C LEU A 106 -8.52 -8.74 -16.84
N PHE A 107 -7.95 -7.84 -16.03
CA PHE A 107 -7.93 -8.00 -14.57
C PHE A 107 -9.29 -7.85 -13.93
N GLU A 108 -10.16 -6.98 -14.46
CA GLU A 108 -11.55 -6.84 -14.01
C GLU A 108 -12.32 -8.16 -14.19
N ASP A 109 -12.26 -8.76 -15.39
CA ASP A 109 -12.91 -10.04 -15.67
C ASP A 109 -12.30 -11.21 -14.90
N ALA A 110 -10.98 -11.26 -14.80
CA ALA A 110 -10.30 -12.26 -13.99
C ALA A 110 -10.70 -12.13 -12.52
N TYR A 111 -10.89 -10.91 -12.01
CA TYR A 111 -11.32 -10.69 -10.64
C TYR A 111 -12.78 -11.15 -10.41
N LEU A 112 -13.68 -10.98 -11.38
CA LEU A 112 -15.01 -11.58 -11.32
C LEU A 112 -14.95 -13.12 -11.20
N CYS A 113 -14.04 -13.77 -11.92
CA CYS A 113 -13.81 -15.22 -11.79
C CYS A 113 -13.29 -15.62 -10.39
N THR A 114 -12.48 -14.76 -9.76
CA THR A 114 -12.00 -15.00 -8.38
C THR A 114 -13.14 -14.95 -7.38
N LEU A 115 -14.01 -13.94 -7.50
CA LEU A 115 -15.18 -13.74 -6.65
C LEU A 115 -16.18 -14.89 -6.82
N HIS A 116 -16.39 -15.34 -8.06
CA HIS A 116 -17.20 -16.52 -8.36
C HIS A 116 -16.71 -17.77 -7.60
N SER A 117 -15.38 -17.91 -7.44
CA SER A 117 -14.76 -18.98 -6.66
C SER A 117 -14.70 -18.73 -5.15
N LYS A 118 -15.39 -17.71 -4.61
CA LYS A 118 -15.37 -17.30 -3.20
C LYS A 118 -13.98 -16.90 -2.65
N ARG A 119 -13.10 -16.39 -3.51
CA ARG A 119 -11.77 -15.88 -3.14
C ARG A 119 -11.65 -14.39 -3.43
N VAL A 120 -10.76 -13.74 -2.71
CA VAL A 120 -10.37 -12.34 -2.95
C VAL A 120 -8.96 -12.20 -3.55
N THR A 121 -8.20 -13.30 -3.60
CA THR A 121 -6.86 -13.33 -4.18
C THR A 121 -6.91 -13.87 -5.59
N LEU A 122 -6.43 -13.06 -6.52
CA LEU A 122 -6.33 -13.40 -7.93
C LEU A 122 -5.24 -14.43 -8.19
N LEU A 123 -5.57 -15.48 -8.94
CA LEU A 123 -4.67 -16.58 -9.26
C LEU A 123 -4.55 -16.77 -10.78
N PRO A 124 -3.47 -17.38 -11.30
CA PRO A 124 -3.26 -17.55 -12.73
C PRO A 124 -4.39 -18.31 -13.46
N ARG A 125 -5.10 -19.21 -12.75
CA ARG A 125 -6.26 -19.92 -13.31
C ARG A 125 -7.44 -18.99 -13.62
N ASP A 126 -7.58 -17.89 -12.88
CA ASP A 126 -8.67 -16.94 -13.04
C ASP A 126 -8.46 -16.11 -14.32
N ILE A 127 -7.21 -15.70 -14.58
CA ILE A 127 -6.81 -15.06 -15.84
C ILE A 127 -7.00 -16.01 -17.01
N ARG A 128 -6.57 -17.27 -16.87
CA ARG A 128 -6.71 -18.27 -17.94
C ARG A 128 -8.18 -18.51 -18.28
N LEU A 129 -9.04 -18.61 -17.26
CA LEU A 129 -10.48 -18.75 -17.45
C LEU A 129 -11.09 -17.52 -18.12
N ALA A 130 -10.76 -16.31 -17.66
CA ALA A 130 -11.24 -15.07 -18.27
C ALA A 130 -10.86 -14.98 -19.76
N ARG A 131 -9.60 -15.30 -20.11
CA ARG A 131 -9.16 -15.35 -21.51
C ARG A 131 -9.89 -16.41 -22.33
N GLN A 132 -10.20 -17.56 -21.73
CA GLN A 132 -10.92 -18.63 -22.39
C GLN A 132 -12.39 -18.23 -22.67
N LEU A 133 -13.03 -17.54 -21.72
CA LEU A 133 -14.41 -17.07 -21.85
C LEU A 133 -14.54 -15.90 -22.83
N ARG A 134 -13.56 -14.99 -22.88
CA ARG A 134 -13.50 -13.92 -23.89
C ARG A 134 -13.35 -14.44 -25.32
N GLY A 135 -12.86 -15.66 -25.51
CA GLY A 135 -12.61 -16.23 -26.83
C GLY A 135 -11.46 -15.52 -27.56
N ARG A 136 -11.37 -15.73 -28.89
CA ARG A 136 -10.27 -15.17 -29.72
C ARG A 136 -10.43 -13.68 -30.07
N TYR A 137 -11.60 -13.09 -29.81
CA TYR A 137 -11.97 -11.74 -30.27
C TYR A 137 -12.55 -10.83 -29.18
N GLY A 138 -12.60 -11.28 -27.92
CA GLY A 138 -13.32 -10.59 -26.84
C GLY A 138 -12.73 -9.25 -26.37
N ASP A 139 -11.78 -8.68 -27.11
CA ASP A 139 -11.05 -7.46 -26.76
C ASP A 139 -11.27 -6.32 -27.78
N PHE A 140 -12.17 -6.50 -28.76
CA PHE A 140 -12.50 -5.52 -29.81
C PHE A 140 -13.95 -5.03 -29.78
N ILE A 141 -14.52 -4.85 -28.58
CA ILE A 141 -15.81 -4.15 -28.42
C ILE A 141 -15.65 -3.08 -27.35
#